data_AF-A0A1Z8ZK15-F1
#
_entry.id   AF-A0A1Z8ZK15-F1
#
_cell.length_a   1.000
_cell.length_b   1.000
_cell.length_c   1.000
_cell.angle_alpha   90.00
_cell.angle_beta   90.00
_cell.angle_gamma   90.00
#
_symmetry.space_group_name_H-M   'P 1'
#
loop_
_entity.id
_entity.type
_entity.pdbx_description
1 polymer ?
#
loop_
_entity_poly.entity_id
_entity_poly.type
_entity_poly.pdbx_seq_one_letter_code
_entity_poly.pdbx_strand_id
1 'polypeptide(L)'
;MAYDFIPKSQADIQKAGVFLKEHARVYEYLHKKFNRPDPIALSRKPAEKKTIKITRAFQSVTTIQELKQALKVNEVKLSFGEGSRGGRGVANKGGQFELDLTKDLDTWWEDETDYKSKHSKKIIDEMSSMYGWAKSKKFDVNNEGGLNQKRPLIFTTQPFIGTAGDQNIGKTVTDITVTSDKGPVYLSLKATGTVTFFNAGVTKYLIADEMRNHGTIKNKQGLMLLKMLGLKPKKLADVFNSYGGKQERSEENVFSKMEKEKFIKFLKSGIGYGYHYVHAKNPNEIHHFKMTREFMNKLANPVSAIAYYGGKKSAGKRVDIDIDTPYITLKINIRNKQGGVYPSHIMCDYTFKKYK
;
A
#
# COMPACT_ATOMS: atom_id res chain seq x y z
N MET A 1 12.60 -13.91 -12.14
CA MET A 1 11.49 -13.99 -11.15
C MET A 1 10.24 -14.56 -11.85
N ALA A 2 9.09 -14.63 -11.20
CA ALA A 2 7.87 -15.12 -11.83
C ALA A 2 7.17 -13.99 -12.61
N TYR A 3 7.04 -14.12 -13.93
CA TYR A 3 6.31 -13.20 -14.83
C TYR A 3 6.87 -11.78 -14.96
N ASP A 4 8.14 -11.67 -15.33
CA ASP A 4 8.88 -10.42 -15.47
C ASP A 4 9.03 -9.90 -16.91
N PHE A 5 8.70 -10.72 -17.91
CA PHE A 5 8.76 -10.33 -19.31
C PHE A 5 7.44 -9.67 -19.74
N ILE A 6 7.49 -8.37 -20.03
CA ILE A 6 6.35 -7.57 -20.48
C ILE A 6 6.56 -7.21 -21.96
N PRO A 7 6.00 -7.99 -22.89
CA PRO A 7 6.14 -7.69 -24.32
C PRO A 7 5.39 -6.39 -24.66
N LYS A 8 5.97 -5.59 -25.55
CA LYS A 8 5.36 -4.40 -26.17
C LYS A 8 4.95 -4.66 -27.61
N SER A 9 5.31 -5.82 -28.15
CA SER A 9 4.94 -6.27 -29.49
C SER A 9 4.94 -7.79 -29.58
N GLN A 10 4.35 -8.30 -30.66
CA GLN A 10 4.47 -9.72 -31.02
C GLN A 10 5.94 -10.09 -31.33
N ALA A 11 6.68 -9.18 -31.96
CA ALA A 11 8.09 -9.38 -32.29
C ALA A 11 8.95 -9.56 -31.03
N ASP A 12 8.63 -8.89 -29.93
CA ASP A 12 9.34 -9.07 -28.65
C ASP A 12 9.21 -10.52 -28.14
N ILE A 13 8.02 -11.10 -28.27
CA ILE A 13 7.73 -12.47 -27.83
C ILE A 13 8.48 -13.48 -28.70
N GLN A 14 8.50 -13.26 -30.02
CA GLN A 14 9.21 -14.11 -30.97
C GLN A 14 10.73 -14.02 -30.76
N LYS A 15 11.27 -12.81 -30.61
CA LYS A 15 12.70 -12.55 -30.37
C LYS A 15 13.19 -13.17 -29.06
N ALA A 16 12.32 -13.31 -28.07
CA ALA A 16 12.68 -13.97 -26.82
C ALA A 16 13.01 -15.46 -26.99
N GLY A 17 12.63 -16.11 -28.10
CA GLY A 17 13.01 -17.47 -28.49
C GLY A 17 12.50 -18.60 -27.59
N VAL A 18 11.92 -18.26 -26.44
CA VAL A 18 11.46 -19.23 -25.45
C VAL A 18 9.95 -19.44 -25.53
N PHE A 19 9.14 -18.45 -25.91
CA PHE A 19 7.68 -18.54 -25.80
C PHE A 19 7.02 -19.25 -26.99
N LEU A 20 5.92 -19.97 -26.72
CA LEU A 20 5.12 -20.66 -27.74
C LEU A 20 4.38 -19.66 -28.63
N LYS A 21 4.01 -20.08 -29.86
CA LYS A 21 3.20 -19.27 -30.80
C LYS A 21 1.88 -18.76 -30.18
N GLU A 22 1.28 -19.54 -29.28
CA GLU A 22 0.06 -19.12 -28.56
C GLU A 22 0.26 -17.84 -27.73
N HIS A 23 1.46 -17.57 -27.20
CA HIS A 23 1.74 -16.35 -26.45
C HIS A 23 1.63 -15.10 -27.33
N ALA A 24 2.21 -15.19 -28.54
CA ALA A 24 2.15 -14.15 -29.55
C ALA A 24 0.70 -13.88 -30.00
N ARG A 25 -0.08 -14.94 -30.26
CA ARG A 25 -1.50 -14.83 -30.63
C ARG A 25 -2.35 -14.18 -29.52
N VAL A 26 -2.12 -14.57 -28.26
CA VAL A 26 -2.83 -13.99 -27.10
C VAL A 26 -2.49 -12.50 -26.95
N TYR A 27 -1.21 -12.12 -27.10
CA TYR A 27 -0.80 -10.72 -27.09
C TYR A 27 -1.54 -9.91 -28.16
N GLU A 28 -1.47 -10.37 -29.41
CA GLU A 28 -2.02 -9.66 -30.56
C GLU A 28 -3.53 -9.44 -30.43
N TYR A 29 -4.28 -10.49 -30.06
CA TYR A 29 -5.72 -10.41 -29.86
C TYR A 29 -6.08 -9.38 -28.78
N LEU A 30 -5.42 -9.42 -27.63
CA LEU A 30 -5.71 -8.51 -26.51
C LEU A 30 -5.29 -7.08 -26.81
N HIS A 31 -4.14 -6.89 -27.47
CA HIS A 31 -3.66 -5.59 -27.90
C HIS A 31 -4.64 -4.95 -28.90
N LYS A 32 -5.04 -5.71 -29.93
CA LYS A 32 -5.99 -5.23 -30.96
C LYS A 32 -7.37 -4.95 -30.40
N LYS A 33 -7.88 -5.82 -29.51
CA LYS A 33 -9.23 -5.70 -28.94
C LYS A 33 -9.36 -4.55 -27.94
N PHE A 34 -8.33 -4.30 -27.12
CA PHE A 34 -8.41 -3.37 -25.99
C PHE A 34 -7.48 -2.14 -26.12
N ASN A 35 -6.71 -2.04 -27.20
CA ASN A 35 -5.74 -0.97 -27.46
C ASN A 35 -4.82 -0.67 -26.27
N ARG A 36 -4.35 -1.73 -25.60
CA ARG A 36 -3.50 -1.62 -24.40
C ARG A 36 -2.07 -2.03 -24.74
N PRO A 37 -1.04 -1.24 -24.40
CA PRO A 37 0.35 -1.53 -24.79
C PRO A 37 1.00 -2.71 -24.03
N ASP A 38 0.47 -3.10 -22.86
CA ASP A 38 1.03 -4.16 -22.01
C ASP A 38 -0.01 -5.20 -21.56
N PRO A 39 -0.75 -5.85 -22.49
CA PRO A 39 -1.92 -6.66 -22.17
C PRO A 39 -1.58 -7.94 -21.37
N ILE A 40 -0.34 -8.42 -21.43
CA ILE A 40 0.10 -9.65 -20.77
C ILE A 40 1.46 -9.51 -20.06
N ALA A 41 1.75 -10.43 -19.14
CA ALA A 41 3.05 -10.66 -18.53
C ALA A 41 3.41 -12.15 -18.60
N LEU A 42 4.66 -12.46 -18.95
CA LEU A 42 5.16 -13.81 -19.21
C LEU A 42 6.33 -14.17 -18.31
N SER A 43 6.45 -15.45 -17.92
CA SER A 43 7.56 -15.97 -17.13
C SER A 43 8.50 -16.79 -18.01
N ARG A 44 9.82 -16.52 -17.94
CA ARG A 44 10.82 -17.36 -18.63
C ARG A 44 11.12 -18.66 -17.87
N LYS A 45 10.63 -18.81 -16.63
CA LYS A 45 10.87 -19.99 -15.80
C LYS A 45 10.13 -21.23 -16.35
N PRO A 46 10.77 -22.40 -16.49
CA PRO A 46 10.15 -23.59 -17.08
C PRO A 46 8.78 -23.97 -16.48
N ALA A 47 8.65 -23.95 -15.14
CA ALA A 47 7.43 -24.33 -14.42
C ALA A 47 6.24 -23.36 -14.64
N GLU A 48 6.51 -22.12 -15.05
CA GLU A 48 5.52 -21.04 -15.16
C GLU A 48 5.29 -20.60 -16.60
N LYS A 49 6.17 -21.03 -17.50
CA LYS A 49 6.24 -20.63 -18.91
C LYS A 49 4.95 -20.91 -19.69
N LYS A 50 4.19 -21.92 -19.30
CA LYS A 50 2.90 -22.25 -19.93
C LYS A 50 1.74 -21.39 -19.43
N THR A 51 1.94 -20.52 -18.45
CA THR A 51 0.88 -19.64 -17.96
C THR A 51 1.08 -18.24 -18.52
N ILE A 52 0.00 -17.58 -18.92
CA ILE A 52 -0.01 -16.19 -19.36
C ILE A 52 -0.79 -15.37 -18.33
N LYS A 53 -0.17 -14.31 -17.82
CA LYS A 53 -0.82 -13.36 -16.90
C LYS A 53 -1.43 -12.22 -17.70
N ILE A 54 -2.75 -12.14 -17.74
CA ILE A 54 -3.50 -11.08 -18.43
C ILE A 54 -3.78 -9.95 -17.43
N THR A 55 -3.63 -8.68 -17.83
CA THR A 55 -3.92 -7.55 -16.90
C THR A 55 -5.30 -7.69 -16.28
N ARG A 56 -5.41 -7.33 -14.99
CA ARG A 56 -6.69 -7.27 -14.29
C ARG A 56 -7.60 -6.16 -14.81
N ALA A 57 -7.06 -5.19 -15.56
CA ALA A 57 -7.86 -4.14 -16.20
C ALA A 57 -8.94 -4.70 -17.13
N PHE A 58 -8.78 -5.93 -17.64
CA PHE A 58 -9.77 -6.57 -18.51
C PHE A 58 -10.87 -7.33 -17.74
N GLN A 59 -10.76 -7.50 -16.41
CA GLN A 59 -11.70 -8.30 -15.62
C GLN A 59 -13.13 -7.74 -15.59
N SER A 60 -13.31 -6.45 -15.89
CA SER A 60 -14.63 -5.82 -15.96
C SER A 60 -15.29 -5.94 -17.34
N VAL A 61 -14.57 -6.44 -18.35
CA VAL A 61 -15.02 -6.42 -19.76
C VAL A 61 -14.86 -7.76 -20.48
N THR A 62 -14.21 -8.75 -19.86
CA THR A 62 -14.15 -10.12 -20.39
C THR A 62 -13.79 -11.14 -19.30
N THR A 63 -14.07 -12.41 -19.56
CA THR A 63 -13.71 -13.54 -18.69
C THR A 63 -12.60 -14.42 -19.28
N ILE A 64 -11.93 -15.22 -18.45
CA ILE A 64 -10.93 -16.19 -18.95
C ILE A 64 -11.58 -17.23 -19.88
N GLN A 65 -12.84 -17.60 -19.63
CA GLN A 65 -13.55 -18.58 -20.44
C GLN A 65 -13.86 -18.03 -21.85
N GLU A 66 -14.34 -16.81 -21.95
CA GLU A 66 -14.54 -16.11 -23.24
C GLU A 66 -13.24 -16.00 -24.03
N LEU A 67 -12.14 -15.61 -23.36
CA LEU A 67 -10.84 -15.51 -24.02
C LEU A 67 -10.33 -16.86 -24.51
N LYS A 68 -10.54 -17.94 -23.73
CA LYS A 68 -10.19 -19.30 -24.15
C LYS A 68 -10.97 -19.72 -25.40
N GLN A 69 -12.28 -19.44 -25.43
CA GLN A 69 -13.14 -19.74 -26.58
C GLN A 69 -12.72 -18.94 -27.82
N ALA A 70 -12.47 -17.64 -27.67
CA ALA A 70 -12.08 -16.75 -28.77
C ALA A 70 -10.70 -17.10 -29.35
N LEU A 71 -9.74 -17.44 -28.49
CA LEU A 71 -8.35 -17.65 -28.89
C LEU A 71 -8.01 -19.10 -29.20
N LYS A 72 -8.89 -20.06 -28.86
CA LYS A 72 -8.67 -21.51 -29.02
C LYS A 72 -7.29 -21.93 -28.50
N VAL A 73 -6.97 -21.51 -27.26
CA VAL A 73 -5.69 -21.81 -26.59
C VAL A 73 -5.73 -23.19 -25.94
N ASN A 74 -4.77 -24.03 -26.27
CA ASN A 74 -4.72 -25.42 -25.84
C ASN A 74 -3.43 -25.75 -25.08
N GLU A 75 -2.34 -25.01 -25.34
CA GLU A 75 -1.02 -25.27 -24.75
C GLU A 75 -0.70 -24.35 -23.58
N VAL A 76 -1.36 -23.19 -23.51
CA VAL A 76 -1.16 -22.19 -22.46
C VAL A 76 -2.37 -22.04 -21.52
N LYS A 77 -2.08 -21.79 -20.25
CA LYS A 77 -3.07 -21.45 -19.22
C LYS A 77 -3.20 -19.93 -19.11
N LEU A 78 -4.38 -19.40 -19.34
CA LEU A 78 -4.68 -17.99 -19.09
C LEU A 78 -5.08 -17.77 -17.63
N SER A 79 -4.58 -16.70 -17.01
CA SER A 79 -5.03 -16.25 -15.71
C SER A 79 -4.90 -14.73 -15.56
N PHE A 80 -5.79 -14.10 -14.81
CA PHE A 80 -5.66 -12.68 -14.52
C PHE A 80 -4.56 -12.41 -13.49
N GLY A 81 -3.71 -11.43 -13.75
CA GLY A 81 -2.62 -11.00 -12.89
C GLY A 81 -1.72 -9.98 -13.57
N GLU A 82 -1.13 -9.05 -12.82
CA GLU A 82 -0.29 -8.00 -13.41
C GLU A 82 1.14 -8.46 -13.73
N GLY A 83 1.66 -9.53 -13.10
CA GLY A 83 3.10 -9.81 -13.16
C GLY A 83 3.90 -8.61 -12.65
N SER A 84 4.98 -8.26 -13.34
CA SER A 84 5.81 -7.09 -13.00
C SER A 84 5.27 -5.73 -13.49
N ARG A 85 4.10 -5.68 -14.15
CA ARG A 85 3.55 -4.43 -14.71
C ARG A 85 3.19 -3.40 -13.64
N GLY A 86 3.36 -2.13 -14.00
CA GLY A 86 3.02 -0.98 -13.15
C GLY A 86 3.92 -0.80 -11.93
N GLY A 87 5.17 -1.28 -11.98
CA GLY A 87 6.10 -1.21 -10.85
C GLY A 87 5.79 -2.24 -9.76
N ARG A 88 5.29 -3.42 -10.14
CA ARG A 88 5.05 -4.56 -9.23
C ARG A 88 6.09 -5.64 -9.51
N GLY A 89 6.25 -6.63 -8.63
CA GLY A 89 7.25 -7.70 -8.81
C GLY A 89 8.69 -7.18 -8.89
N VAL A 90 9.46 -7.59 -9.92
CA VAL A 90 10.87 -7.16 -10.17
C VAL A 90 11.03 -5.65 -10.24
N ALA A 91 9.99 -4.95 -10.70
CA ALA A 91 9.98 -3.50 -10.83
C ALA A 91 9.38 -2.80 -9.60
N ASN A 92 9.24 -3.51 -8.46
CA ASN A 92 8.80 -2.88 -7.20
C ASN A 92 9.84 -1.85 -6.77
N LYS A 93 9.56 -0.59 -7.11
CA LYS A 93 10.41 0.56 -6.77
C LYS A 93 10.68 0.66 -5.26
N GLY A 94 9.78 0.15 -4.41
CA GLY A 94 9.99 0.07 -2.97
C GLY A 94 11.08 -0.92 -2.58
N GLY A 95 10.97 -2.17 -3.04
CA GLY A 95 11.98 -3.19 -2.75
C GLY A 95 13.34 -2.87 -3.37
N GLN A 96 13.36 -2.23 -4.55
CA GLN A 96 14.62 -1.77 -5.15
C GLN A 96 15.26 -0.64 -4.34
N PHE A 97 14.49 0.39 -3.94
CA PHE A 97 15.00 1.49 -3.12
C PHE A 97 15.56 1.00 -1.77
N GLU A 98 14.89 0.04 -1.14
CA GLU A 98 15.35 -0.56 0.11
C GLU A 98 16.68 -1.31 -0.07
N LEU A 99 16.80 -2.14 -1.12
CA LEU A 99 18.04 -2.84 -1.44
C LEU A 99 19.19 -1.88 -1.80
N ASP A 100 18.88 -0.81 -2.54
CA ASP A 100 19.87 0.19 -2.93
C ASP A 100 20.36 0.96 -1.70
N LEU A 101 19.44 1.46 -0.86
CA LEU A 101 19.81 2.21 0.34
C LEU A 101 20.57 1.34 1.36
N THR A 102 20.20 0.05 1.50
CA THR A 102 20.94 -0.89 2.37
C THR A 102 22.40 -0.96 1.92
N LYS A 103 22.63 -1.21 0.62
CA LYS A 103 23.98 -1.32 0.05
C LYS A 103 24.75 -0.01 0.13
N ASP A 104 24.09 1.12 -0.14
CA ASP A 104 24.75 2.42 -0.07
C ASP A 104 25.14 2.77 1.37
N LEU A 105 24.39 2.33 2.39
CA LEU A 105 24.79 2.48 3.80
C LEU A 105 26.00 1.61 4.16
N ASP A 106 26.03 0.36 3.69
CA ASP A 106 27.19 -0.53 3.86
C ASP A 106 28.43 0.07 3.21
N THR A 107 28.32 0.49 1.95
CA THR A 107 29.45 1.07 1.22
C THR A 107 29.88 2.41 1.81
N TRP A 108 28.94 3.27 2.23
CA TRP A 108 29.28 4.50 2.95
C TRP A 108 30.18 4.25 4.16
N TRP A 109 30.01 3.13 4.87
CA TRP A 109 30.82 2.78 6.03
C TRP A 109 32.21 2.21 5.66
N GLU A 110 32.29 1.38 4.62
CA GLU A 110 33.52 0.70 4.23
C GLU A 110 34.43 1.57 3.33
N ASP A 111 33.84 2.27 2.37
CA ASP A 111 34.52 3.13 1.38
C ASP A 111 33.55 4.21 0.86
N GLU A 112 33.70 5.43 1.40
CA GLU A 112 32.89 6.61 1.05
C GLU A 112 33.02 7.07 -0.42
N THR A 113 33.70 6.33 -1.30
CA THR A 113 33.86 6.66 -2.73
C THR A 113 33.00 5.82 -3.68
N ASP A 114 32.39 4.70 -3.25
CA ASP A 114 31.70 3.74 -4.14
C ASP A 114 30.16 3.62 -3.95
N TYR A 115 29.42 4.74 -3.96
CA TYR A 115 27.93 4.67 -3.89
C TYR A 115 27.33 4.13 -5.19
N LYS A 116 26.45 3.13 -5.09
CA LYS A 116 25.69 2.64 -6.25
C LYS A 116 24.60 3.61 -6.66
N SER A 117 23.98 4.30 -5.69
CA SER A 117 23.03 5.38 -5.98
C SER A 117 23.64 6.74 -5.65
N LYS A 118 23.83 7.59 -6.68
CA LYS A 118 24.21 9.00 -6.49
C LYS A 118 23.18 9.82 -5.70
N HIS A 119 21.99 9.27 -5.47
CA HIS A 119 20.87 9.96 -4.82
C HIS A 119 20.79 9.72 -3.31
N SER A 120 21.42 8.67 -2.78
CA SER A 120 21.36 8.31 -1.36
C SER A 120 22.47 8.95 -0.54
N LYS A 121 23.63 9.29 -1.13
CA LYS A 121 24.78 9.86 -0.41
C LYS A 121 24.39 11.02 0.51
N LYS A 122 23.70 12.03 -0.03
CA LYS A 122 23.29 13.22 0.74
C LYS A 122 22.48 12.85 1.99
N ILE A 123 21.50 11.96 1.87
CA ILE A 123 20.65 11.59 3.00
C ILE A 123 21.43 10.72 4.01
N ILE A 124 22.38 9.91 3.54
CA ILE A 124 23.23 9.10 4.41
C ILE A 124 24.17 10.01 5.20
N ASP A 125 24.79 11.01 4.59
CA ASP A 125 25.66 11.98 5.26
C ASP A 125 24.87 12.76 6.32
N GLU A 126 23.66 13.23 5.99
CA GLU A 126 22.78 13.91 6.94
C GLU A 126 22.38 12.98 8.11
N MET A 127 22.03 11.71 7.84
CA MET A 127 21.73 10.72 8.89
C MET A 127 22.96 10.39 9.74
N SER A 128 24.12 10.22 9.13
CA SER A 128 25.38 9.99 9.81
C SER A 128 25.72 11.13 10.75
N SER A 129 25.51 12.38 10.33
CA SER A 129 25.65 13.55 11.19
C SER A 129 24.65 13.52 12.36
N MET A 130 23.37 13.24 12.09
CA MET A 130 22.32 13.17 13.13
C MET A 130 22.58 12.10 14.19
N TYR A 131 23.04 10.92 13.77
CA TYR A 131 23.26 9.78 14.66
C TYR A 131 24.73 9.65 15.11
N GLY A 132 25.63 10.44 14.52
CA GLY A 132 27.07 10.37 14.73
C GLY A 132 27.68 9.04 14.29
N TRP A 133 27.21 8.47 13.18
CA TRP A 133 27.69 7.19 12.68
C TRP A 133 29.16 7.25 12.28
N ALA A 134 29.62 8.35 11.67
CA ALA A 134 31.01 8.54 11.24
C ALA A 134 32.06 8.43 12.37
N LYS A 135 31.63 8.55 13.63
CA LYS A 135 32.50 8.43 14.82
C LYS A 135 32.37 7.08 15.53
N SER A 136 31.57 6.17 15.00
CA SER A 136 31.35 4.86 15.61
C SER A 136 32.55 3.95 15.35
N LYS A 137 32.73 2.93 16.16
CA LYS A 137 33.65 1.82 15.96
C LYS A 137 32.94 0.63 15.33
N LYS A 138 31.62 0.58 15.47
CA LYS A 138 30.74 -0.45 14.92
C LYS A 138 29.64 0.21 14.12
N PHE A 139 29.36 -0.38 12.96
CA PHE A 139 28.25 -0.02 12.09
C PHE A 139 27.83 -1.28 11.36
N ASP A 140 26.55 -1.64 11.48
CA ASP A 140 25.99 -2.85 10.91
C ASP A 140 24.60 -2.53 10.35
N VAL A 141 24.35 -2.91 9.09
CA VAL A 141 23.12 -2.59 8.38
C VAL A 141 22.37 -3.89 8.11
N ASN A 142 21.21 -4.04 8.73
CA ASN A 142 20.34 -5.19 8.52
C ASN A 142 19.12 -4.81 7.70
N ASN A 143 18.90 -5.53 6.60
CA ASN A 143 17.65 -5.45 5.83
C ASN A 143 16.55 -6.28 6.51
N GLU A 144 15.45 -5.63 6.86
CA GLU A 144 14.36 -6.19 7.67
C GLU A 144 13.03 -6.25 6.87
N GLY A 145 12.97 -5.67 5.67
CA GLY A 145 11.73 -5.52 4.89
C GLY A 145 11.07 -6.84 4.46
N GLY A 146 11.81 -7.96 4.55
CA GLY A 146 11.26 -9.31 4.40
C GLY A 146 10.40 -9.79 5.57
N LEU A 147 10.53 -9.20 6.76
CA LEU A 147 9.83 -9.59 7.98
C LEU A 147 8.51 -8.83 8.13
N ASN A 148 7.44 -9.37 7.57
CA ASN A 148 6.12 -8.73 7.65
C ASN A 148 5.51 -8.82 9.07
N GLN A 149 5.77 -7.83 9.92
CA GLN A 149 5.10 -7.69 11.21
C GLN A 149 3.69 -7.10 11.04
N LYS A 150 2.67 -7.95 11.23
CA LYS A 150 1.27 -7.56 11.11
C LYS A 150 0.88 -6.54 12.20
N ARG A 151 0.22 -5.45 11.79
CA ARG A 151 -0.41 -4.46 12.68
C ARG A 151 -1.94 -4.52 12.53
N PRO A 152 -2.62 -5.46 13.23
CA PRO A 152 -4.06 -5.66 13.08
C PRO A 152 -4.88 -4.52 13.72
N LEU A 153 -6.14 -4.41 13.31
CA LEU A 153 -7.13 -3.64 14.05
C LEU A 153 -7.53 -4.45 15.29
N ILE A 154 -7.26 -3.88 16.46
CA ILE A 154 -7.58 -4.46 17.77
C ILE A 154 -8.56 -3.56 18.52
N PHE A 155 -9.27 -4.15 19.48
CA PHE A 155 -10.26 -3.46 20.30
C PHE A 155 -9.99 -3.79 21.76
N THR A 156 -9.77 -2.75 22.58
CA THR A 156 -9.79 -2.85 24.04
C THR A 156 -11.02 -2.09 24.54
N THR A 157 -10.84 -0.94 25.18
CA THR A 157 -11.91 0.03 25.46
C THR A 157 -12.25 0.89 24.23
N GLN A 158 -11.37 0.92 23.23
CA GLN A 158 -11.52 1.63 21.96
C GLN A 158 -10.69 0.94 20.84
N PRO A 159 -10.83 1.35 19.56
CA PRO A 159 -10.06 0.78 18.46
C PRO A 159 -8.59 1.24 18.46
N PHE A 160 -7.66 0.36 18.11
CA PHE A 160 -6.23 0.64 17.89
C PHE A 160 -5.66 -0.16 16.72
N ILE A 161 -4.52 0.27 16.19
CA ILE A 161 -3.72 -0.45 15.21
C ILE A 161 -2.49 -1.04 15.90
N GLY A 162 -2.32 -2.36 15.81
CA GLY A 162 -1.16 -3.06 16.37
C GLY A 162 -1.23 -3.22 17.89
N THR A 163 -0.97 -2.15 18.63
CA THR A 163 -0.90 -2.13 20.11
C THR A 163 -1.75 -1.00 20.70
N ALA A 164 -2.33 -1.24 21.88
CA ALA A 164 -3.02 -0.24 22.69
C ALA A 164 -2.08 0.44 23.71
N GLY A 165 -0.85 -0.09 23.88
CA GLY A 165 0.16 0.40 24.80
C GLY A 165 1.01 1.52 24.20
N ASP A 166 2.30 1.53 24.53
CA ASP A 166 3.22 2.52 23.98
C ASP A 166 3.31 2.43 22.45
N GLN A 167 3.31 3.59 21.79
CA GLN A 167 3.35 3.67 20.33
C GLN A 167 4.77 3.77 19.78
N ASN A 168 5.77 3.33 20.57
CA ASN A 168 7.14 3.15 20.08
C ASN A 168 7.19 1.89 19.21
N ILE A 169 6.98 2.07 17.91
CA ILE A 169 6.84 0.96 16.97
C ILE A 169 8.04 0.85 16.04
N GLY A 170 9.16 1.53 16.33
CA GLY A 170 10.27 1.62 15.40
C GLY A 170 10.77 0.27 14.93
N LYS A 171 11.02 -0.65 15.87
CA LYS A 171 11.38 -2.05 15.59
C LYS A 171 10.32 -2.83 14.77
N THR A 172 9.05 -2.43 14.86
CA THR A 172 7.94 -3.10 14.15
C THR A 172 7.75 -2.61 12.72
N VAL A 173 8.13 -1.36 12.43
CA VAL A 173 7.92 -0.73 11.11
C VAL A 173 9.21 -0.46 10.35
N THR A 174 10.32 -0.99 10.87
CA THR A 174 11.64 -0.88 10.26
C THR A 174 11.72 -1.73 9.01
N ASP A 175 12.26 -1.14 7.94
CA ASP A 175 12.65 -1.84 6.72
C ASP A 175 14.18 -2.05 6.70
N ILE A 176 14.95 -1.17 7.36
CA ILE A 176 16.40 -1.29 7.57
C ILE A 176 16.74 -0.93 9.02
N THR A 177 17.47 -1.77 9.73
CA THR A 177 18.02 -1.46 11.07
C THR A 177 19.52 -1.16 10.94
N VAL A 178 19.94 0.05 11.31
CA VAL A 178 21.36 0.41 11.44
C VAL A 178 21.76 0.32 12.91
N THR A 179 22.70 -0.57 13.23
CA THR A 179 23.24 -0.72 14.59
C THR A 179 24.60 -0.07 14.68
N SER A 180 24.77 0.85 15.64
CA SER A 180 26.04 1.51 15.93
C SER A 180 26.38 1.42 17.42
N ASP A 181 27.50 2.01 17.84
CA ASP A 181 27.85 2.13 19.27
C ASP A 181 26.79 2.85 20.11
N LYS A 182 25.95 3.68 19.48
CA LYS A 182 24.85 4.39 20.13
C LYS A 182 23.53 3.62 20.14
N GLY A 183 23.55 2.39 19.66
CA GLY A 183 22.38 1.52 19.56
C GLY A 183 21.70 1.55 18.18
N PRO A 184 20.51 0.94 18.08
CA PRO A 184 19.82 0.75 16.81
C PRO A 184 19.06 2.01 16.36
N VAL A 185 19.13 2.28 15.07
CA VAL A 185 18.29 3.23 14.36
C VAL A 185 17.42 2.46 13.38
N TYR A 186 16.10 2.53 13.59
CA TYR A 186 15.11 1.87 12.75
C TYR A 186 14.69 2.78 11.60
N LEU A 187 14.97 2.40 10.35
CA LEU A 187 14.60 3.18 9.16
C LEU A 187 13.32 2.59 8.56
N SER A 188 12.25 3.39 8.51
CA SER A 188 11.01 3.03 7.80
C SER A 188 11.00 3.73 6.44
N LEU A 189 11.18 2.93 5.39
CA LEU A 189 11.31 3.39 4.02
C LEU A 189 9.95 3.41 3.34
N LYS A 190 9.74 4.44 2.53
CA LYS A 190 8.58 4.57 1.66
C LYS A 190 9.06 4.97 0.28
N ALA A 191 8.55 4.31 -0.74
CA ALA A 191 8.82 4.65 -2.12
C ALA A 191 7.52 5.00 -2.85
N THR A 192 7.61 5.92 -3.81
CA THR A 192 6.52 6.34 -4.68
C THR A 192 5.43 7.18 -3.98
N GLY A 193 4.36 7.51 -4.72
CA GLY A 193 3.43 8.60 -4.41
C GLY A 193 2.55 8.39 -3.18
N THR A 194 1.66 7.39 -3.19
CA THR A 194 0.70 7.18 -2.09
C THR A 194 1.26 6.23 -1.06
N VAL A 195 1.41 6.73 0.16
CA VAL A 195 1.91 6.00 1.32
C VAL A 195 0.78 5.78 2.33
N THR A 196 0.85 4.69 3.08
CA THR A 196 -0.21 4.25 3.98
C THR A 196 0.37 3.97 5.37
N PHE A 197 -0.20 4.55 6.43
CA PHE A 197 0.22 4.26 7.80
C PHE A 197 -0.17 2.86 8.24
N PHE A 198 -1.38 2.43 7.91
CA PHE A 198 -1.88 1.10 8.23
C PHE A 198 -2.89 0.59 7.21
N ASN A 199 -2.96 -0.73 7.10
CA ASN A 199 -3.90 -1.46 6.26
C ASN A 199 -4.36 -2.69 7.04
N ALA A 200 -5.52 -2.60 7.68
CA ALA A 200 -6.00 -3.58 8.65
C ALA A 200 -7.29 -4.24 8.19
N GLY A 201 -7.44 -5.53 8.49
CA GLY A 201 -8.65 -6.29 8.17
C GLY A 201 -9.84 -5.87 9.05
N VAL A 202 -11.02 -5.77 8.45
CA VAL A 202 -12.27 -5.37 9.16
C VAL A 202 -13.41 -6.37 9.06
N THR A 203 -13.23 -7.48 8.35
CA THR A 203 -14.31 -8.45 8.07
C THR A 203 -14.97 -9.02 9.33
N LYS A 204 -14.22 -9.13 10.44
CA LYS A 204 -14.72 -9.59 11.74
C LYS A 204 -15.62 -8.57 12.46
N TYR A 205 -15.57 -7.31 12.07
CA TYR A 205 -16.19 -6.19 12.79
C TYR A 205 -17.23 -5.45 11.94
N LEU A 206 -16.97 -5.30 10.63
CA LEU A 206 -17.91 -4.78 9.64
C LEU A 206 -18.47 -5.95 8.84
N ILE A 207 -19.41 -6.67 9.46
CA ILE A 207 -19.87 -7.99 9.02
C ILE A 207 -20.81 -7.86 7.82
N ALA A 208 -20.46 -8.55 6.74
CA ALA A 208 -21.22 -8.54 5.47
C ALA A 208 -22.65 -9.05 5.62
N ASP A 209 -22.87 -10.04 6.50
CA ASP A 209 -24.19 -10.60 6.74
C ASP A 209 -25.14 -9.59 7.42
N GLU A 210 -24.64 -8.84 8.40
CA GLU A 210 -25.41 -7.78 9.06
C GLU A 210 -25.85 -6.70 8.07
N MET A 211 -24.94 -6.29 7.18
CA MET A 211 -25.27 -5.31 6.14
C MET A 211 -26.36 -5.84 5.21
N ARG A 212 -26.23 -7.09 4.74
CA ARG A 212 -27.20 -7.71 3.82
C ARG A 212 -28.59 -7.87 4.44
N ASN A 213 -28.63 -8.45 5.62
CA ASN A 213 -29.88 -8.96 6.20
C ASN A 213 -30.55 -7.93 7.13
N HIS A 214 -29.82 -6.90 7.55
CA HIS A 214 -30.34 -5.88 8.47
C HIS A 214 -30.13 -4.45 8.00
N GLY A 215 -29.47 -4.23 6.85
CA GLY A 215 -29.22 -2.89 6.33
C GLY A 215 -28.35 -2.02 7.24
N THR A 216 -27.57 -2.62 8.15
CA THR A 216 -26.77 -1.88 9.14
C THR A 216 -25.66 -2.77 9.73
N ILE A 217 -24.77 -2.19 10.54
CA ILE A 217 -23.84 -2.92 11.42
C ILE A 217 -24.43 -2.98 12.82
N LYS A 218 -24.42 -4.18 13.43
CA LYS A 218 -24.85 -4.41 14.82
C LYS A 218 -23.69 -4.83 15.72
N ASN A 219 -22.62 -5.38 15.13
CA ASN A 219 -21.43 -5.77 15.86
C ASN A 219 -20.89 -4.60 16.72
N LYS A 220 -20.73 -4.83 18.03
CA LYS A 220 -20.33 -3.78 18.99
C LYS A 220 -18.99 -3.12 18.63
N GLN A 221 -18.01 -3.89 18.16
CA GLN A 221 -16.69 -3.38 17.76
C GLN A 221 -16.79 -2.61 16.43
N GLY A 222 -17.60 -3.10 15.48
CA GLY A 222 -17.94 -2.36 14.26
C GLY A 222 -18.58 -1.01 14.56
N LEU A 223 -19.58 -0.98 15.45
CA LEU A 223 -20.23 0.25 15.90
C LEU A 223 -19.24 1.21 16.57
N MET A 224 -18.35 0.71 17.40
CA MET A 224 -17.30 1.51 18.05
C MET A 224 -16.35 2.16 17.03
N LEU A 225 -15.92 1.40 16.01
CA LEU A 225 -15.09 1.92 14.92
C LEU A 225 -15.81 3.02 14.15
N LEU A 226 -17.06 2.80 13.76
CA LEU A 226 -17.83 3.75 12.96
C LEU A 226 -18.14 5.02 13.75
N LYS A 227 -18.49 4.88 15.04
CA LYS A 227 -18.74 6.01 15.95
C LYS A 227 -17.50 6.87 16.12
N MET A 228 -16.33 6.26 16.32
CA MET A 228 -15.06 6.99 16.40
C MET A 228 -14.81 7.85 15.15
N LEU A 229 -15.16 7.33 13.97
CA LEU A 229 -15.03 8.02 12.68
C LEU A 229 -16.20 8.95 12.34
N GLY A 230 -17.22 9.05 13.19
CA GLY A 230 -18.43 9.86 12.93
C GLY A 230 -19.32 9.32 11.81
N LEU A 231 -19.14 8.05 11.41
CA LEU A 231 -19.91 7.40 10.35
C LEU A 231 -21.20 6.76 10.87
N LYS A 232 -22.24 6.76 10.05
CA LYS A 232 -23.51 6.09 10.35
C LYS A 232 -23.50 4.65 9.84
N PRO A 233 -23.76 3.64 10.69
CA PRO A 233 -23.80 2.22 10.30
C PRO A 233 -24.72 1.91 9.12
N LYS A 234 -25.93 2.49 9.11
CA LYS A 234 -26.87 2.33 8.00
C LYS A 234 -26.32 2.90 6.69
N LYS A 235 -25.77 4.13 6.69
CA LYS A 235 -25.17 4.72 5.49
C LYS A 235 -23.99 3.92 4.95
N LEU A 236 -23.19 3.32 5.84
CA LEU A 236 -22.14 2.40 5.44
C LEU A 236 -22.74 1.19 4.71
N ALA A 237 -23.74 0.54 5.30
CA ALA A 237 -24.40 -0.64 4.71
C ALA A 237 -25.05 -0.30 3.36
N ASP A 238 -25.75 0.83 3.27
CA ASP A 238 -26.40 1.31 2.04
C ASP A 238 -25.41 1.38 0.88
N VAL A 239 -24.20 1.92 1.08
CA VAL A 239 -23.12 1.99 0.06
C VAL A 239 -22.75 0.62 -0.51
N PHE A 240 -22.66 -0.40 0.34
CA PHE A 240 -22.27 -1.74 -0.10
C PHE A 240 -23.44 -2.54 -0.67
N ASN A 241 -24.65 -2.38 -0.14
CA ASN A 241 -25.85 -3.06 -0.61
C ASN A 241 -26.34 -2.51 -1.96
N SER A 242 -26.17 -1.21 -2.23
CA SER A 242 -26.57 -0.59 -3.50
C SER A 242 -25.54 -0.73 -4.62
N TYR A 243 -24.35 -1.29 -4.31
CA TYR A 243 -23.26 -1.38 -5.28
C TYR A 243 -23.62 -2.28 -6.48
N GLY A 244 -23.38 -1.78 -7.69
CA GLY A 244 -23.78 -2.44 -8.95
C GLY A 244 -25.21 -2.13 -9.40
N GLY A 245 -25.98 -1.38 -8.60
CA GLY A 245 -27.28 -0.83 -8.95
C GLY A 245 -27.26 0.71 -9.02
N LYS A 246 -28.38 1.35 -8.67
CA LYS A 246 -28.51 2.82 -8.57
C LYS A 246 -27.84 3.36 -7.30
N GLN A 247 -26.52 3.25 -7.23
CA GLN A 247 -25.75 3.75 -6.09
C GLN A 247 -25.68 5.28 -6.13
N GLU A 248 -26.32 5.93 -5.16
CA GLU A 248 -26.20 7.37 -4.97
C GLU A 248 -24.93 7.71 -4.19
N ARG A 249 -24.22 8.74 -4.66
CA ARG A 249 -23.05 9.27 -3.99
C ARG A 249 -23.48 10.40 -3.07
N SER A 250 -22.94 10.43 -1.87
CA SER A 250 -23.15 11.55 -0.96
C SER A 250 -21.87 11.87 -0.20
N GLU A 251 -21.77 13.13 0.21
CA GLU A 251 -20.75 13.59 1.13
C GLU A 251 -21.39 14.10 2.42
N GLU A 252 -20.64 14.02 3.52
CA GLU A 252 -21.10 14.45 4.83
C GLU A 252 -19.90 14.99 5.62
N ASN A 253 -20.03 16.20 6.16
CA ASN A 253 -19.10 16.65 7.18
C ASN A 253 -19.35 15.83 8.46
N VAL A 254 -18.33 15.07 8.85
CA VAL A 254 -18.36 14.18 10.02
C VAL A 254 -17.48 14.69 11.16
N PHE A 255 -16.80 15.82 10.98
CA PHE A 255 -15.83 16.33 11.95
C PHE A 255 -16.44 16.60 13.34
N SER A 256 -17.65 17.18 13.39
CA SER A 256 -18.37 17.39 14.66
C SER A 256 -18.91 16.09 15.27
N LYS A 257 -19.03 15.01 14.48
CA LYS A 257 -19.60 13.72 14.89
C LYS A 257 -18.55 12.70 15.34
N MET A 258 -17.28 12.92 15.01
CA MET A 258 -16.16 12.07 15.41
C MET A 258 -15.93 12.11 16.92
N GLU A 259 -15.62 10.96 17.52
CA GLU A 259 -15.03 10.91 18.87
C GLU A 259 -13.54 11.27 18.78
N LYS A 260 -13.24 12.58 18.67
CA LYS A 260 -11.90 13.11 18.32
C LYS A 260 -10.77 12.56 19.18
N GLU A 261 -10.95 12.48 20.49
CA GLU A 261 -9.91 11.95 21.39
C GLU A 261 -9.58 10.49 21.11
N LYS A 262 -10.60 9.66 20.87
CA LYS A 262 -10.40 8.25 20.51
C LYS A 262 -9.76 8.12 19.14
N PHE A 263 -10.20 8.96 18.19
CA PHE A 263 -9.60 9.02 16.87
C PHE A 263 -8.11 9.39 16.91
N ILE A 264 -7.73 10.40 17.69
CA ILE A 264 -6.34 10.82 17.89
C ILE A 264 -5.51 9.64 18.43
N LYS A 265 -6.00 8.92 19.44
CA LYS A 265 -5.33 7.74 20.00
C LYS A 265 -5.20 6.60 18.98
N PHE A 266 -6.27 6.32 18.23
CA PHE A 266 -6.27 5.34 17.13
C PHE A 266 -5.24 5.70 16.05
N LEU A 267 -5.23 6.95 15.60
CA LEU A 267 -4.30 7.42 14.58
C LEU A 267 -2.85 7.37 15.07
N LYS A 268 -2.58 7.75 16.32
CA LYS A 268 -1.25 7.60 16.96
C LYS A 268 -0.78 6.15 16.97
N SER A 269 -1.64 5.18 17.25
CA SER A 269 -1.26 3.75 17.18
C SER A 269 -0.91 3.27 15.76
N GLY A 270 -1.49 3.92 14.74
CA GLY A 270 -1.18 3.65 13.34
C GLY A 270 0.10 4.34 12.83
N ILE A 271 0.34 5.59 13.24
CA ILE A 271 1.53 6.38 12.88
C ILE A 271 2.74 5.88 13.68
N GLY A 272 2.61 5.84 15.00
CA GLY A 272 3.67 5.51 15.94
C GLY A 272 4.84 6.47 15.96
N TYR A 273 5.85 6.14 16.75
CA TYR A 273 7.11 6.87 16.85
C TYR A 273 8.29 5.91 17.09
N GLY A 274 9.50 6.45 17.15
CA GLY A 274 10.71 5.69 17.49
C GLY A 274 11.48 5.15 16.28
N TYR A 275 11.23 5.68 15.08
CA TYR A 275 11.94 5.35 13.86
C TYR A 275 12.35 6.61 13.10
N HIS A 276 13.27 6.46 12.15
CA HIS A 276 13.61 7.46 11.15
C HIS A 276 12.79 7.18 9.89
N TYR A 277 12.04 8.18 9.45
CA TYR A 277 11.24 8.09 8.23
C TYR A 277 12.11 8.44 7.03
N VAL A 278 12.07 7.63 5.97
CA VAL A 278 12.76 7.90 4.70
C VAL A 278 11.77 7.73 3.56
N HIS A 279 11.55 8.75 2.74
CA HIS A 279 10.58 8.72 1.64
C HIS A 279 11.19 9.18 0.34
N ALA A 280 11.51 8.22 -0.52
CA ALA A 280 11.85 8.44 -1.92
C ALA A 280 10.57 8.60 -2.75
N LYS A 281 10.07 9.82 -2.89
CA LYS A 281 8.95 10.09 -3.79
C LYS A 281 9.32 9.79 -5.24
N ASN A 282 10.53 10.17 -5.60
CA ASN A 282 11.22 9.84 -6.84
C ASN A 282 12.74 9.82 -6.57
N PRO A 283 13.59 9.33 -7.50
CA PRO A 283 15.03 9.23 -7.26
C PRO A 283 15.71 10.55 -6.88
N ASN A 284 15.18 11.70 -7.30
CA ASN A 284 15.76 13.02 -7.02
C ASN A 284 15.11 13.74 -5.84
N GLU A 285 14.09 13.15 -5.21
CA GLU A 285 13.33 13.75 -4.13
C GLU A 285 13.14 12.73 -3.01
N ILE A 286 14.14 12.70 -2.12
CA ILE A 286 14.13 11.88 -0.92
C ILE A 286 14.04 12.79 0.31
N HIS A 287 13.02 12.57 1.12
CA HIS A 287 12.81 13.28 2.37
C HIS A 287 13.03 12.35 3.55
N HIS A 288 13.66 12.85 4.61
CA HIS A 288 13.83 12.05 5.82
C HIS A 288 13.82 12.87 7.10
N PHE A 289 13.34 12.28 8.19
CA PHE A 289 13.30 12.91 9.50
C PHE A 289 13.01 11.88 10.59
N LYS A 290 13.34 12.21 11.83
CA LYS A 290 13.01 11.38 12.99
C LYS A 290 11.51 11.46 13.31
N MET A 291 10.84 10.32 13.41
CA MET A 291 9.48 10.23 13.94
C MET A 291 9.52 10.20 15.46
N THR A 292 9.58 11.39 16.08
CA THR A 292 9.53 11.52 17.54
C THR A 292 8.10 11.43 18.07
N ARG A 293 7.96 11.23 19.39
CA ARG A 293 6.65 11.27 20.05
C ARG A 293 5.96 12.63 19.85
N GLU A 294 6.70 13.74 19.93
CA GLU A 294 6.14 15.08 19.69
C GLU A 294 5.67 15.23 18.23
N PHE A 295 6.44 14.71 17.26
CA PHE A 295 6.04 14.82 15.87
C PHE A 295 4.82 13.96 15.55
N MET A 296 4.76 12.71 16.02
CA MET A 296 3.56 11.86 15.95
C MET A 296 2.34 12.58 16.54
N ASN A 297 2.48 13.24 17.69
CA ASN A 297 1.39 13.99 18.31
C ASN A 297 0.87 15.13 17.42
N LYS A 298 1.77 15.85 16.74
CA LYS A 298 1.43 16.90 15.78
C LYS A 298 0.72 16.37 14.53
N LEU A 299 1.16 15.21 14.02
CA LEU A 299 0.57 14.57 12.85
C LEU A 299 -0.84 14.02 13.12
N ALA A 300 -1.17 13.69 14.37
CA ALA A 300 -2.41 13.02 14.72
C ALA A 300 -3.60 13.95 15.02
N ASN A 301 -3.45 15.28 14.85
CA ASN A 301 -4.47 16.26 15.27
C ASN A 301 -5.39 16.67 14.11
N PRO A 302 -6.64 16.17 14.03
CA PRO A 302 -7.55 16.49 12.93
C PRO A 302 -8.14 17.90 13.07
N VAL A 303 -8.23 18.63 11.95
CA VAL A 303 -8.87 19.96 11.85
C VAL A 303 -10.13 19.95 10.97
N SER A 304 -10.29 18.93 10.13
CA SER A 304 -11.49 18.70 9.32
C SER A 304 -11.69 17.20 9.08
N ALA A 305 -12.92 16.81 8.73
CA ALA A 305 -13.22 15.45 8.31
C ALA A 305 -14.49 15.43 7.43
N ILE A 306 -14.35 14.97 6.19
CA ILE A 306 -15.45 14.82 5.23
C ILE A 306 -15.51 13.37 4.77
N ALA A 307 -16.66 12.72 5.01
CA ALA A 307 -16.93 11.37 4.55
C ALA A 307 -17.58 11.40 3.16
N TYR A 308 -17.16 10.49 2.29
CA TYR A 308 -17.66 10.30 0.93
C TYR A 308 -18.19 8.87 0.80
N TYR A 309 -19.51 8.75 0.81
CA TYR A 309 -20.24 7.49 0.65
C TYR A 309 -20.29 7.12 -0.83
N GLY A 310 -19.69 5.98 -1.17
CA GLY A 310 -19.48 5.56 -2.55
C GLY A 310 -18.23 6.16 -3.20
N GLY A 311 -17.40 6.90 -2.48
CA GLY A 311 -16.14 7.45 -2.98
C GLY A 311 -16.24 8.80 -3.73
N LYS A 312 -15.08 9.41 -3.99
CA LYS A 312 -14.94 10.81 -4.47
C LYS A 312 -15.20 11.06 -5.96
N LYS A 313 -15.02 10.06 -6.84
CA LYS A 313 -15.06 10.28 -8.30
C LYS A 313 -16.02 9.36 -9.04
N SER A 314 -16.21 8.14 -8.56
CA SER A 314 -17.12 7.15 -9.13
C SER A 314 -17.83 6.40 -8.01
N ALA A 315 -19.03 5.88 -8.28
CA ALA A 315 -19.79 5.06 -7.34
C ALA A 315 -19.07 3.72 -7.12
N GLY A 316 -18.25 3.67 -6.07
CA GLY A 316 -17.41 2.54 -5.73
C GLY A 316 -17.87 1.82 -4.47
N LYS A 317 -17.40 0.58 -4.31
CA LYS A 317 -17.52 -0.24 -3.10
C LYS A 317 -16.61 0.25 -1.95
N ARG A 318 -16.79 1.51 -1.55
CA ARG A 318 -15.95 2.17 -0.55
C ARG A 318 -16.62 3.36 0.12
N VAL A 319 -16.22 3.60 1.35
CA VAL A 319 -16.39 4.90 2.03
C VAL A 319 -15.00 5.46 2.27
N ASP A 320 -14.78 6.69 1.79
CA ASP A 320 -13.54 7.43 2.01
C ASP A 320 -13.81 8.56 3.02
N ILE A 321 -12.88 8.84 3.91
CA ILE A 321 -12.92 9.99 4.82
C ILE A 321 -11.65 10.78 4.59
N ASP A 322 -11.80 12.00 4.08
CA ASP A 322 -10.67 12.92 3.94
C ASP A 322 -10.60 13.76 5.21
N ILE A 323 -9.45 13.70 5.87
CA ILE A 323 -9.19 14.32 7.17
C ILE A 323 -7.94 15.17 7.01
N ASP A 324 -8.04 16.46 7.29
CA ASP A 324 -6.86 17.31 7.34
C ASP A 324 -6.30 17.39 8.76
N THR A 325 -4.99 17.54 8.83
CA THR A 325 -4.24 17.99 10.00
C THR A 325 -3.37 19.19 9.58
N PRO A 326 -2.67 19.86 10.51
CA PRO A 326 -1.75 20.93 10.14
C PRO A 326 -0.60 20.49 9.21
N TYR A 327 -0.18 19.22 9.25
CA TYR A 327 1.03 18.74 8.57
C TYR A 327 0.76 17.73 7.45
N ILE A 328 -0.32 16.96 7.56
CA ILE A 328 -0.68 15.90 6.62
C ILE A 328 -2.16 15.96 6.26
N THR A 329 -2.47 15.53 5.05
CA THR A 329 -3.83 15.15 4.65
C THR A 329 -3.91 13.63 4.72
N LEU A 330 -4.94 13.13 5.37
CA LEU A 330 -5.23 11.71 5.56
C LEU A 330 -6.42 11.32 4.72
N LYS A 331 -6.40 10.11 4.17
CA LYS A 331 -7.56 9.45 3.59
C LYS A 331 -7.77 8.12 4.27
N ILE A 332 -8.75 8.07 5.16
CA ILE A 332 -9.23 6.79 5.68
C ILE A 332 -10.14 6.17 4.65
N ASN A 333 -9.93 4.90 4.34
CA ASN A 333 -10.77 4.22 3.37
C ASN A 333 -11.21 2.83 3.86
N ILE A 334 -12.52 2.64 3.93
CA ILE A 334 -13.19 1.39 4.25
C ILE A 334 -13.65 0.79 2.93
N ARG A 335 -13.04 -0.32 2.50
CA ARG A 335 -13.23 -0.88 1.15
C ARG A 335 -13.02 -2.38 1.11
N ASN A 336 -13.50 -3.00 0.03
CA ASN A 336 -13.07 -4.35 -0.34
C ASN A 336 -11.73 -4.30 -1.11
N LYS A 337 -10.77 -5.16 -0.71
CA LYS A 337 -9.49 -5.40 -1.41
C LYS A 337 -9.33 -6.82 -1.98
N GLN A 338 -10.33 -7.68 -1.79
CA GLN A 338 -10.29 -9.12 -2.09
C GLN A 338 -11.25 -9.51 -3.23
N GLY A 339 -11.67 -8.56 -4.06
CA GLY A 339 -12.56 -8.80 -5.21
C GLY A 339 -14.05 -8.78 -4.88
N GLY A 340 -14.47 -9.10 -3.66
CA GLY A 340 -15.88 -9.03 -3.22
C GLY A 340 -16.48 -7.62 -3.11
N VAL A 341 -17.73 -7.53 -2.63
CA VAL A 341 -18.46 -6.26 -2.47
C VAL A 341 -18.19 -5.61 -1.10
N TYR A 342 -18.47 -6.34 -0.01
CA TYR A 342 -18.40 -5.86 1.37
C TYR A 342 -16.98 -5.52 1.84
N PRO A 343 -16.80 -4.60 2.79
CA PRO A 343 -15.49 -4.13 3.19
C PRO A 343 -14.65 -5.27 3.77
N SER A 344 -13.39 -5.32 3.35
CA SER A 344 -12.41 -6.25 3.93
C SER A 344 -11.29 -5.54 4.66
N HIS A 345 -11.04 -4.26 4.35
CA HIS A 345 -9.97 -3.48 4.96
C HIS A 345 -10.40 -2.06 5.31
N ILE A 346 -9.78 -1.53 6.36
CA ILE A 346 -9.60 -0.10 6.61
C ILE A 346 -8.15 0.26 6.34
N MET A 347 -7.93 1.35 5.60
CA MET A 347 -6.59 1.90 5.35
C MET A 347 -6.55 3.37 5.76
N CYS A 348 -5.36 3.87 6.04
CA CYS A 348 -5.11 5.30 6.22
C CYS A 348 -3.95 5.73 5.34
N ASP A 349 -4.30 6.24 4.16
CA ASP A 349 -3.33 6.85 3.26
C ASP A 349 -3.01 8.27 3.73
N TYR A 350 -1.82 8.76 3.44
CA TYR A 350 -1.44 10.12 3.82
C TYR A 350 -0.54 10.80 2.79
N THR A 351 -0.57 12.12 2.82
CA THR A 351 0.33 13.00 2.07
C THR A 351 0.80 14.12 2.99
N PHE A 352 2.11 14.38 3.02
CA PHE A 352 2.65 15.55 3.70
C PHE A 352 2.31 16.83 2.92
N LYS A 353 1.78 17.82 3.64
CA LYS A 353 1.52 19.17 3.09
C LYS A 353 2.83 19.90 2.82
N LYS A 354 3.80 19.71 3.71
CA LYS A 354 5.18 20.16 3.58
C LYS A 354 6.08 19.16 4.32
N TYR A 355 7.20 18.78 3.71
CA TYR A 355 8.22 18.00 4.40
C TYR A 355 9.02 18.94 5.31
N LYS A 356 9.40 18.41 6.48
CA LYS A 356 10.12 19.18 7.50
C LYS A 356 11.56 19.40 7.12
#